data_AF-A0A520AIA6-F1
#
_entry.id   AF-A0A520AIA6-F1
#
_cell.length_a   1.000
_cell.length_b   1.000
_cell.length_c   1.000
_cell.angle_alpha   90.00
_cell.angle_beta   90.00
_cell.angle_gamma   90.00
#
_symmetry.space_group_name_H-M   'P 1'
#
loop_
_entity.id
_entity.type
_entity.pdbx_description
1 polymer ?
#
loop_
_entity_poly.entity_id
_entity_poly.type
_entity_poly.pdbx_seq_one_letter_code
_entity_poly.pdbx_strand_id
1 'polypeptide(L)' 'LIQRKLKLGYNRAGRIIDQLEAAGIVGPFEGSKAREVLYPDEYSLEQFLNSMNDKN' A
#
# COMPACT_ATOMS: atom_id res chain seq x y z
N LEU A 1 -11.13 -3.71 -3.69
CA LEU A 1 -10.00 -4.53 -4.21
C LEU A 1 -9.37 -3.86 -5.42
N ILE A 2 -8.07 -3.55 -5.35
CA ILE A 2 -7.29 -2.84 -6.37
C ILE A 2 -7.31 -3.55 -7.73
N GLN A 3 -7.46 -4.88 -7.73
CA GLN A 3 -7.58 -5.72 -8.91
C GLN A 3 -8.66 -5.21 -9.88
N ARG A 4 -9.87 -4.90 -9.36
CA ARG A 4 -11.00 -4.43 -10.18
C ARG A 4 -10.85 -2.96 -10.55
N LYS A 5 -10.43 -2.12 -9.60
CA LYS A 5 -10.27 -0.68 -9.81
C LYS A 5 -9.22 -0.37 -10.88
N LEU A 6 -8.13 -1.14 -10.90
CA LEU A 6 -6.98 -0.94 -11.80
C LEU A 6 -6.93 -1.96 -12.94
N LYS A 7 -7.95 -2.82 -13.09
CA LYS A 7 -8.04 -3.88 -14.12
C LYS A 7 -6.79 -4.78 -14.17
N LEU A 8 -6.32 -5.22 -13.01
CA LEU A 8 -5.13 -6.06 -12.86
C LEU A 8 -5.51 -7.54 -12.73
N GLY A 9 -4.60 -8.44 -13.13
CA GLY A 9 -4.69 -9.86 -12.76
C GLY A 9 -4.34 -10.09 -11.28
N TYR A 10 -4.79 -11.21 -10.70
CA TYR A 10 -4.59 -11.54 -9.29
C TYR A 10 -3.11 -11.47 -8.86
N ASN A 11 -2.22 -12.15 -9.59
CA ASN A 11 -0.78 -12.17 -9.29
C ASN A 11 -0.15 -10.77 -9.31
N ARG A 12 -0.57 -9.91 -10.25
CA ARG A 12 -0.06 -8.54 -10.34
C ARG A 12 -0.56 -7.67 -9.19
N ALA A 13 -1.84 -7.81 -8.83
CA ALA A 13 -2.40 -7.12 -7.67
C ALA A 13 -1.70 -7.55 -6.37
N GLY A 14 -1.42 -8.84 -6.20
CA GLY A 14 -0.67 -9.36 -5.05
C GLY A 14 0.72 -8.72 -4.92
N ARG A 15 1.52 -8.72 -6.00
CA ARG A 15 2.85 -8.09 -5.99
C ARG A 15 2.82 -6.60 -5.64
N ILE A 16 1.80 -5.87 -6.09
CA ILE A 16 1.63 -4.46 -5.73
C ILE A 16 1.36 -4.32 -4.23
N ILE A 17 0.51 -5.17 -3.66
CA ILE A 17 0.25 -5.16 -2.21
C ILE A 17 1.52 -5.47 -1.42
N ASP A 18 2.33 -6.44 -1.86
CA ASP A 18 3.61 -6.78 -1.21
C ASP A 18 4.62 -5.63 -1.30
N GLN A 19 4.67 -4.93 -2.44
CA GLN A 19 5.50 -3.73 -2.59
C GLN A 19 5.05 -2.59 -1.68
N LEU A 20 3.74 -2.39 -1.52
CA LEU A 20 3.19 -1.39 -0.61
C LEU A 20 3.49 -1.75 0.86
N GLU A 21 3.51 -3.03 1.23
CA GLU A 21 3.91 -3.47 2.58
C GLU A 21 5.39 -3.17 2.81
N ALA A 22 6.25 -3.55 1.87
CA ALA A 22 7.68 -3.27 1.93
C ALA A 22 7.99 -1.76 2.01
N ALA A 23 7.15 -0.93 1.39
CA ALA A 23 7.23 0.52 1.46
C ALA A 23 6.59 1.13 2.73
N GLY A 24 6.00 0.32 3.62
CA GLY A 24 5.35 0.80 4.84
C GLY A 24 4.03 1.55 4.61
N ILE A 25 3.36 1.34 3.48
CA ILE A 25 2.08 2.00 3.13
C ILE A 25 0.87 1.14 3.56
N VAL A 26 1.03 -0.19 3.54
CA VAL A 26 0.04 -1.14 4.08
C VAL A 26 0.66 -2.00 5.17
N GLY A 27 -0.15 -2.43 6.13
CA GLY A 27 0.24 -3.31 7.21
C GLY A 27 0.60 -4.73 6.74
N PRO A 28 1.12 -5.57 7.66
CA PRO A 28 1.56 -6.92 7.33
C PRO A 28 0.39 -7.83 6.91
N PHE A 29 0.73 -8.98 6.33
CA PHE A 29 -0.25 -10.01 6.03
C PHE A 29 -0.82 -10.64 7.32
N GLU A 30 -2.14 -10.52 7.52
CA GLU A 30 -2.86 -11.09 8.66
C GLU A 30 -3.82 -12.23 8.25
N GLY A 31 -3.34 -13.16 7.42
CA GLY A 31 -4.13 -14.34 7.04
C GLY A 31 -5.32 -14.00 6.14
N SER A 32 -6.54 -14.26 6.62
CA SER A 32 -7.77 -14.01 5.84
C SER A 32 -8.26 -12.55 5.92
N LYS A 33 -7.71 -11.74 6.81
CA LYS A 33 -8.08 -10.33 6.93
C LYS A 33 -7.48 -9.50 5.81
N ALA A 34 -8.18 -8.43 5.44
CA ALA A 34 -7.60 -7.41 4.59
C ALA A 34 -6.43 -6.75 5.32
N ARG A 35 -5.33 -6.47 4.60
CA ARG A 35 -4.22 -5.71 5.15
C ARG A 35 -4.68 -4.30 5.51
N GLU A 36 -4.20 -3.80 6.64
CA GLU A 36 -4.47 -2.44 7.09
C GLU A 36 -3.87 -1.42 6.12
N VAL A 37 -4.56 -0.31 5.90
CA VAL A 37 -4.02 0.84 5.16
C VAL A 37 -3.52 1.84 6.20
N LEU A 38 -2.19 2.04 6.25
CA LEU A 38 -1.56 2.83 7.32
C LEU A 38 -1.77 4.34 7.13
N TYR A 39 -1.97 4.77 5.88
CA TYR A 39 -2.27 6.14 5.48
C TYR A 39 -3.60 6.15 4.70
N PRO A 40 -4.74 6.29 5.39
CA PRO A 40 -6.07 6.05 4.80
C PRO A 40 -6.55 7.15 3.86
N ASP A 41 -5.91 8.32 3.90
CA ASP A 41 -6.25 9.50 3.11
C ASP A 41 -5.02 10.08 2.42
N GLU A 42 -5.28 10.94 1.43
CA GLU A 42 -4.23 11.53 0.58
C GLU A 42 -3.29 12.44 1.39
N TYR A 43 -3.82 13.21 2.34
CA TYR A 43 -3.02 14.12 3.15
C TYR A 43 -2.03 13.36 4.03
N SER A 44 -2.47 12.32 4.75
CA SER A 44 -1.57 11.51 5.57
C SER A 44 -0.51 10.77 4.76
N LEU A 45 -0.85 10.30 3.55
CA LEU A 45 0.10 9.68 2.64
C LEU A 45 1.13 10.69 2.11
N GLU A 46 0.71 11.88 1.71
CA GLU A 46 1.61 12.95 1.25
C GLU A 46 2.62 13.36 2.32
N GLN A 47 2.18 13.51 3.57
CA GLN A 47 3.07 13.82 4.70
C GLN A 47 4.16 12.73 4.86
N PHE A 48 3.76 11.46 4.74
CA PHE A 48 4.70 10.34 4.80
C PHE A 48 5.71 10.38 3.65
N LEU A 49 5.25 10.53 2.40
CA LEU A 49 6.11 10.55 1.23
C LEU A 49 7.09 11.73 1.23
N ASN A 50 6.65 12.92 1.63
CA ASN A 50 7.52 14.08 1.78
C ASN A 50 8.64 13.81 2.80
N SER A 51 8.29 13.19 3.93
CA SER A 51 9.27 12.82 4.96
C SER A 51 10.31 11.79 4.50
N MET A 52 10.02 11.01 3.45
CA MET A 52 10.99 10.08 2.84
C MET A 52 11.92 10.79 1.86
N ASN A 53 11.41 11.76 1.10
CA ASN A 53 12.19 12.55 0.15
C ASN A 53 13.21 13.44 0.87
N ASP A 54 12.85 14.03 2.00
CA ASP A 54 13.75 14.89 2.78
C ASP A 54 14.90 14.13 3.45
N LYS A 55 14.85 12.79 3.48
CA LYS A 55 15.86 11.92 4.08
C LYS A 55 16.88 11.36 3.07
N ASN A 56 16.70 11.61 1.78
CA ASN A 56 17.60 11.20 0.69
C ASN A 56 18.44 12.38 0.20
#